data_AF-A0A920IRF5-F1
#
_entry.id   AF-A0A920IRF5-F1
#
_cell.length_a   1.000
_cell.length_b   1.000
_cell.length_c   1.000
_cell.angle_alpha   90.00
_cell.angle_beta   90.00
_cell.angle_gamma   90.00
#
_symmetry.space_group_name_H-M   'P 1'
#
loop_
_entity.id
_entity.type
_entity.pdbx_description
1 polymer ?
#
loop_
_entity_poly.entity_id
_entity_poly.type
_entity_poly.pdbx_seq_one_letter_code
_entity_poly.pdbx_strand_id
1 'polypeptide(L)'
;MNKKKNVLIDETFFDEYLSTQGGIRKDLKKSYKFFQNLKPSKRRSLQAQSEDAISTMGITFQLYKGGIIDRSWPLDIIPRIINHSKWIKVELGLKQRIKALNLFIDDVYNQQRFLKLNPVLKDLVLDSSNFLPECKGIHPKNKIWSNICGTDLIRDHNGKFLVLEDNLRVPSGVAYMLENRNVMKKVIPEIFDGYDVNPIDDYPSQLFKCLSDSAFTTKRLRKSCY
;
A
#
# COMPACT_ATOMS: atom_id res chain seq x y z
N MET A 1 44.62 6.45 0.21
CA MET A 1 43.66 7.28 -0.57
C MET A 1 42.49 6.42 -1.01
N ASN A 2 41.39 6.40 -0.25
CA ASN A 2 40.15 5.74 -0.67
C ASN A 2 39.39 6.68 -1.62
N LYS A 3 39.49 6.44 -2.93
CA LYS A 3 38.57 7.06 -3.89
C LYS A 3 37.17 6.56 -3.53
N LYS A 4 36.33 7.43 -2.96
CA LYS A 4 34.89 7.21 -2.87
C LYS A 4 34.43 6.90 -4.30
N LYS A 5 33.98 5.66 -4.55
CA LYS A 5 33.23 5.36 -5.76
C LYS A 5 31.94 6.16 -5.64
N ASN A 6 31.90 7.34 -6.25
CA ASN A 6 30.67 8.09 -6.43
C ASN A 6 29.79 7.22 -7.33
N VAL A 7 28.73 6.65 -6.74
CA VAL A 7 27.65 6.07 -7.52
C VAL A 7 27.04 7.25 -8.28
N LEU A 8 27.24 7.28 -9.60
CA LEU A 8 26.59 8.27 -10.47
C LEU A 8 25.10 7.92 -10.45
N ILE A 9 24.33 8.70 -9.70
CA ILE A 9 22.87 8.66 -9.76
C ILE A 9 22.51 9.61 -10.88
N ASP A 10 21.69 9.15 -11.81
CA ASP A 10 21.07 10.01 -12.80
C ASP A 10 20.30 11.12 -12.05
N GLU A 11 20.68 12.39 -12.26
CA GLU A 11 20.09 13.55 -11.56
C GLU A 11 18.59 13.71 -11.86
N THR A 12 18.06 12.97 -12.83
CA THR A 12 16.66 13.02 -13.24
C THR A 12 15.69 12.23 -12.35
N PHE A 13 16.18 11.32 -11.48
CA PHE A 13 15.31 10.46 -10.67
C PHE A 13 15.57 10.52 -9.16
N PHE A 14 14.50 10.47 -8.37
CA PHE A 14 14.59 10.41 -6.92
C PHE A 14 14.97 8.99 -6.45
N ASP A 15 16.17 8.83 -5.90
CA ASP A 15 16.56 7.59 -5.22
C ASP A 15 16.15 7.61 -3.74
N GLU A 16 15.61 6.49 -3.25
CA GLU A 16 15.19 6.36 -1.87
C GLU A 16 16.39 6.39 -0.92
N TYR A 17 17.49 5.69 -1.21
CA TYR A 17 18.67 5.54 -0.35
C TYR A 17 19.70 6.66 -0.51
N LEU A 18 19.83 7.18 -1.72
CA LEU A 18 20.87 8.11 -2.11
C LEU A 18 20.31 9.52 -2.32
N SER A 19 21.09 10.54 -1.97
CA SER A 19 20.79 11.94 -2.23
C SER A 19 21.33 12.35 -3.60
N THR A 20 20.81 13.45 -4.15
CA THR A 20 21.27 14.02 -5.42
C THR A 20 22.75 14.40 -5.40
N GLN A 21 23.31 14.68 -4.23
CA GLN A 21 24.75 14.93 -4.04
C GLN A 21 25.60 13.65 -3.91
N GLY A 22 25.02 12.47 -4.17
CA GLY A 22 25.70 11.16 -4.06
C GLY A 22 25.93 10.68 -2.62
N GLY A 23 25.30 11.33 -1.62
CA GLY A 23 25.37 10.94 -0.21
C GLY A 23 24.29 9.93 0.17
N ILE A 24 24.46 9.20 1.27
CA ILE A 24 23.41 8.32 1.80
C ILE A 24 22.44 9.15 2.63
N ARG A 25 21.13 9.00 2.42
CA ARG A 25 20.12 9.68 3.23
C ARG A 25 20.23 9.22 4.69
N LYS A 26 20.21 10.18 5.62
CA LYS A 26 20.49 9.97 7.06
C LYS A 26 19.67 8.83 7.65
N ASP A 27 18.36 8.83 7.38
CA ASP A 27 17.42 7.84 7.92
C ASP A 27 17.68 6.43 7.39
N LEU A 28 18.36 6.29 6.25
CA LEU A 28 18.62 5.00 5.60
C LEU A 28 20.04 4.50 5.81
N LYS A 29 20.87 5.25 6.55
CA LYS A 29 22.28 4.95 6.74
C LYS A 29 22.52 3.59 7.40
N LYS A 30 21.68 3.17 8.34
CA LYS A 30 21.82 1.85 9.00
C LYS A 30 21.53 0.72 8.02
N SER A 31 20.39 0.78 7.33
CA SER A 31 20.02 -0.19 6.29
C SER A 31 21.07 -0.24 5.17
N TYR A 32 21.48 0.92 4.65
CA TYR A 32 22.50 1.00 3.59
C TYR A 32 23.80 0.32 4.01
N LYS A 33 24.31 0.63 5.22
CA LYS A 33 25.56 0.04 5.73
C LYS A 33 25.44 -1.47 5.92
N PHE A 34 24.29 -1.95 6.39
CA PHE A 34 24.04 -3.39 6.50
C PHE A 34 24.24 -4.08 5.15
N PHE A 35 23.50 -3.67 4.11
CA PHE A 35 23.60 -4.29 2.78
C PHE A 35 24.96 -4.05 2.09
N GLN A 36 25.57 -2.88 2.28
CA GLN A 36 26.89 -2.56 1.76
C GLN A 36 27.96 -3.52 2.29
N ASN A 37 27.89 -3.87 3.59
CA ASN A 37 28.87 -4.72 4.25
C ASN A 37 28.63 -6.22 4.03
N LEU A 38 27.48 -6.62 3.46
CA LEU A 38 27.23 -8.02 3.13
C LEU A 38 28.19 -8.51 2.04
N LYS A 39 28.92 -9.58 2.34
CA LYS A 39 29.70 -10.32 1.34
C LYS A 39 28.76 -10.89 0.26
N PRO A 40 29.19 -10.98 -1.01
CA PRO A 40 28.37 -11.55 -2.09
C PRO A 40 27.83 -12.96 -1.79
N SER A 41 28.59 -13.81 -1.08
CA SER A 41 28.14 -15.13 -0.65
C SER A 41 26.97 -15.05 0.35
N LYS A 42 27.04 -14.13 1.32
CA LYS A 42 25.96 -13.93 2.29
C LYS A 42 24.72 -13.36 1.62
N ARG A 43 24.85 -12.44 0.65
CA ARG A 43 23.69 -11.92 -0.12
C ARG A 43 22.95 -13.05 -0.84
N ARG A 44 23.68 -13.91 -1.56
CA ARG A 44 23.09 -15.09 -2.21
C ARG A 44 22.43 -16.04 -1.23
N SER A 45 23.06 -16.25 -0.07
CA SER A 45 22.49 -17.09 0.99
C SER A 45 21.21 -16.49 1.59
N LEU A 46 21.13 -15.17 1.78
CA LEU A 46 19.89 -14.52 2.24
C LEU A 46 18.78 -14.61 1.19
N GLN A 47 19.11 -14.40 -0.09
CA GLN A 47 18.15 -14.56 -1.18
C GLN A 47 17.58 -15.99 -1.22
N ALA A 48 18.44 -17.02 -1.17
CA ALA A 48 18.01 -18.41 -1.11
C ALA A 48 17.14 -18.71 0.13
N GLN A 49 17.51 -18.18 1.30
CA GLN A 49 16.70 -18.33 2.51
C GLN A 49 15.33 -17.65 2.40
N SER A 50 15.24 -16.50 1.72
CA SER A 50 13.95 -15.85 1.42
C SER A 50 13.09 -16.71 0.50
N GLU A 51 13.67 -17.29 -0.54
CA GLU A 51 12.98 -18.21 -1.46
C GLU A 51 12.49 -19.48 -0.74
N ASP A 52 13.34 -20.08 0.09
CA ASP A 52 13.00 -21.25 0.91
C ASP A 52 11.89 -20.93 1.92
N ALA A 53 11.95 -19.76 2.57
CA ALA A 53 10.93 -19.32 3.51
C ALA A 53 9.58 -19.12 2.81
N ILE A 54 9.58 -18.47 1.64
CA ILE A 54 8.40 -18.27 0.80
C ILE A 54 7.79 -19.61 0.41
N SER A 55 8.61 -20.54 -0.07
CA SER A 55 8.17 -21.89 -0.46
C SER A 55 7.59 -22.66 0.73
N THR A 56 8.27 -22.64 1.88
CA THR A 56 7.85 -23.38 3.09
C THR A 56 6.54 -22.85 3.66
N MET A 57 6.32 -21.54 3.58
CA MET A 57 5.09 -20.90 4.03
C MET A 57 3.92 -21.08 3.04
N GLY A 58 4.16 -21.73 1.89
CA GLY A 58 3.12 -21.95 0.88
C GLY A 58 2.68 -20.65 0.18
N ILE A 59 3.51 -19.61 0.20
CA ILE A 59 3.19 -18.33 -0.42
C ILE A 59 3.31 -18.50 -1.94
N THR A 60 2.18 -18.60 -2.62
CA THR A 60 2.08 -18.81 -4.06
C THR A 60 1.29 -17.68 -4.72
N PHE A 61 1.56 -17.41 -5.98
CA PHE A 61 0.71 -16.55 -6.81
C PHE A 61 0.29 -17.28 -8.09
N GLN A 62 -1.01 -17.24 -8.36
CA GLN A 62 -1.60 -17.81 -9.57
C GLN A 62 -1.53 -16.80 -10.71
N LEU A 63 -0.78 -17.13 -11.77
CA LEU A 63 -0.86 -16.43 -13.04
C LEU A 63 -1.86 -17.14 -13.95
N TYR A 64 -2.91 -16.43 -14.38
CA TYR A 64 -3.82 -16.92 -15.41
C TYR A 64 -3.22 -16.64 -16.79
N LYS A 65 -2.44 -17.59 -17.33
CA LYS A 65 -1.98 -17.61 -18.74
C LYS A 65 -2.20 -19.00 -19.33
N GLY A 66 -3.43 -19.30 -19.74
CA GLY A 66 -3.79 -20.59 -20.37
C GLY A 66 -3.81 -21.80 -19.42
N GLY A 67 -3.75 -21.55 -18.10
CA GLY A 67 -3.73 -22.56 -17.03
C GLY A 67 -3.30 -21.92 -15.70
N ILE A 68 -3.38 -22.68 -14.60
CA ILE A 68 -2.84 -22.26 -13.29
C ILE A 68 -1.35 -22.61 -13.29
N ILE A 69 -0.48 -21.59 -13.31
CA ILE A 69 0.96 -21.76 -13.12
C ILE A 69 1.31 -21.16 -11.76
N ASP A 70 1.69 -22.01 -10.81
CA ASP A 70 2.26 -21.59 -9.55
C ASP A 70 3.69 -21.11 -9.78
N ARG A 71 3.95 -19.83 -9.51
CA ARG A 71 5.33 -19.30 -9.44
C ARG A 71 5.70 -18.95 -8.02
N SER A 72 6.98 -19.18 -7.70
CA SER A 72 7.60 -18.67 -6.48
C SER A 72 7.51 -17.14 -6.46
N TRP A 73 7.15 -16.60 -5.30
CA TRP A 73 6.94 -15.17 -5.07
C TRP A 73 8.28 -14.42 -5.10
N PRO A 74 8.53 -13.48 -6.04
CA PRO A 74 9.79 -12.76 -6.10
C PRO A 74 9.83 -11.67 -5.02
N LEU A 75 10.61 -11.89 -3.95
CA LEU A 75 10.88 -10.89 -2.91
C LEU A 75 12.28 -10.29 -3.10
N ASP A 76 12.35 -8.97 -3.19
CA ASP A 76 13.60 -8.23 -3.01
C ASP A 76 13.85 -8.01 -1.51
N ILE A 77 15.03 -8.43 -1.05
CA ILE A 77 15.46 -8.30 0.34
C ILE A 77 15.80 -6.86 0.75
N ILE A 78 15.96 -5.92 -0.20
CA ILE A 78 16.22 -4.52 0.10
C ILE A 78 14.89 -3.81 0.43
N PRO A 79 14.66 -3.40 1.70
CA PRO A 79 13.38 -2.83 2.07
C PRO A 79 13.24 -1.40 1.58
N ARG A 80 12.01 -1.05 1.16
CA ARG A 80 11.59 0.33 0.96
C ARG A 80 11.18 0.95 2.30
N ILE A 81 12.11 1.64 2.94
CA ILE A 81 11.89 2.28 4.24
C ILE A 81 11.33 3.69 4.03
N ILE A 82 10.22 4.01 4.70
CA ILE A 82 9.60 5.33 4.68
C ILE A 82 9.67 5.92 6.08
N ASN A 83 10.22 7.15 6.20
CA ASN A 83 10.27 7.84 7.48
C ASN A 83 8.86 8.13 8.00
N HIS A 84 8.64 7.87 9.29
CA HIS A 84 7.35 8.05 9.97
C HIS A 84 6.74 9.45 9.76
N SER A 85 7.54 10.51 9.89
CA SER A 85 7.07 11.89 9.69
C SER A 85 6.56 12.17 8.26
N LYS A 86 7.13 11.48 7.26
CA LYS A 86 6.64 11.55 5.88
C LYS A 86 5.36 10.73 5.73
N TRP A 87 5.32 9.54 6.33
CA TRP A 87 4.17 8.65 6.27
C TRP A 87 2.92 9.26 6.90
N ILE A 88 3.03 9.96 8.04
CA ILE A 88 1.89 10.65 8.67
C ILE A 88 1.18 11.59 7.67
N LYS A 89 1.94 12.34 6.86
CA LYS A 89 1.36 13.25 5.86
C LYS A 89 0.61 12.47 4.76
N VAL A 90 1.19 11.36 4.31
CA VAL A 90 0.55 10.46 3.33
C VAL A 90 -0.74 9.88 3.91
N GLU A 91 -0.68 9.34 5.12
CA GLU A 91 -1.82 8.74 5.82
C GLU A 91 -2.99 9.74 5.97
N LEU A 92 -2.71 10.97 6.40
CA LEU A 92 -3.72 12.02 6.50
C LEU A 92 -4.34 12.35 5.14
N GLY A 93 -3.52 12.44 4.08
CA GLY A 93 -3.98 12.66 2.72
C GLY A 93 -4.86 11.52 2.20
N LEU A 94 -4.48 10.26 2.47
CA LEU A 94 -5.26 9.08 2.09
C LEU A 94 -6.61 9.05 2.83
N LYS A 95 -6.64 9.32 4.13
CA LYS A 95 -7.88 9.44 4.93
C LYS A 95 -8.81 10.51 4.36
N GLN A 96 -8.28 11.68 4.01
CA GLN A 96 -9.06 12.74 3.37
C GLN A 96 -9.61 12.30 2.01
N ARG A 97 -8.76 11.70 1.18
CA ARG A 97 -9.13 11.25 -0.17
C ARG A 97 -10.24 10.19 -0.15
N ILE A 98 -10.09 9.16 0.67
CA ILE A 98 -11.07 8.07 0.79
C ILE A 98 -12.42 8.62 1.30
N LYS A 99 -12.40 9.58 2.22
CA LYS A 99 -13.62 10.28 2.67
C LYS A 99 -14.30 11.02 1.52
N ALA A 100 -13.53 11.76 0.72
CA ALA A 100 -14.06 12.49 -0.44
C ALA A 100 -14.64 11.53 -1.50
N LEU A 101 -13.96 10.41 -1.79
CA LEU A 101 -14.42 9.40 -2.73
C LEU A 101 -15.74 8.77 -2.29
N ASN A 102 -15.87 8.37 -1.01
CA ASN A 102 -17.12 7.83 -0.49
C ASN A 102 -18.28 8.84 -0.55
N LEU A 103 -18.02 10.11 -0.22
CA LEU A 103 -19.02 11.18 -0.34
C LEU A 103 -19.42 11.43 -1.80
N PHE A 104 -18.47 11.37 -2.72
CA PHE A 104 -18.72 11.52 -4.15
C PHE A 104 -19.60 10.38 -4.68
N ILE A 105 -19.29 9.13 -4.34
CA ILE A 105 -20.09 7.97 -4.75
C ILE A 105 -21.51 8.06 -4.18
N ASP A 106 -21.67 8.41 -2.88
CA ASP A 106 -23.00 8.62 -2.27
C ASP A 106 -23.78 9.74 -2.97
N ASP A 107 -23.12 10.84 -3.34
CA ASP A 107 -23.79 11.95 -4.03
C ASP A 107 -24.21 11.56 -5.46
N VAL A 108 -23.34 10.88 -6.22
CA VAL A 108 -23.60 10.44 -7.61
C VAL A 108 -24.81 9.51 -7.70
N TYR A 109 -24.97 8.58 -6.77
CA TYR A 109 -26.13 7.68 -6.74
C TYR A 109 -27.40 8.30 -6.13
N ASN A 110 -27.29 9.49 -5.52
CA ASN A 110 -28.40 10.10 -4.79
C ASN A 110 -28.67 11.55 -5.24
N GLN A 111 -28.19 12.55 -4.50
CA GLN A 111 -28.61 13.95 -4.67
C GLN A 111 -28.00 14.63 -5.91
N GLN A 112 -26.92 14.04 -6.45
CA GLN A 112 -26.17 14.49 -7.61
C GLN A 112 -25.80 15.97 -7.56
N ARG A 113 -25.50 16.50 -6.37
CA ARG A 113 -25.14 17.92 -6.18
C ARG A 113 -23.86 18.25 -6.93
N PHE A 114 -22.86 17.37 -6.89
CA PHE A 114 -21.61 17.54 -7.61
C PHE A 114 -21.85 17.63 -9.13
N LEU A 115 -22.67 16.74 -9.69
CA LEU A 115 -22.96 16.72 -11.14
C LEU A 115 -23.83 17.91 -11.57
N LYS A 116 -24.75 18.38 -10.72
CA LYS A 116 -25.52 19.61 -10.96
C LYS A 116 -24.63 20.85 -11.03
N LEU A 117 -23.59 20.91 -10.21
CA LEU A 117 -22.60 21.99 -10.21
C LEU A 117 -21.55 21.84 -11.33
N ASN A 118 -21.38 20.64 -11.87
CA ASN A 118 -20.40 20.34 -12.93
C ASN A 118 -21.08 19.63 -14.12
N PRO A 119 -21.91 20.34 -14.91
CA PRO A 119 -22.69 19.72 -15.99
C PRO A 119 -21.85 18.96 -17.02
N VAL A 120 -20.62 19.42 -17.30
CA VAL A 120 -19.70 18.79 -18.25
C VAL A 120 -19.26 17.38 -17.80
N LEU A 121 -19.23 17.12 -16.50
CA LEU A 121 -18.87 15.81 -15.95
C LEU A 121 -20.07 14.86 -15.81
N LYS A 122 -21.29 15.36 -16.00
CA LYS A 122 -22.50 14.58 -15.78
C LYS A 122 -22.56 13.37 -16.70
N ASP A 123 -22.43 13.59 -18.00
CA ASP A 123 -22.55 12.53 -18.99
C ASP A 123 -21.37 11.55 -18.87
N LEU A 124 -20.15 12.06 -18.63
CA LEU A 124 -18.96 11.24 -18.36
C LEU A 124 -19.18 10.24 -17.19
N VAL A 125 -19.85 10.67 -16.13
CA VAL A 125 -20.10 9.83 -14.95
C VAL A 125 -21.29 8.90 -15.17
N LEU A 126 -22.42 9.42 -15.68
CA LEU A 126 -23.67 8.67 -15.78
C LEU A 126 -23.71 7.68 -16.95
N ASP A 127 -22.97 7.96 -18.02
CA ASP A 127 -22.86 7.07 -19.20
C ASP A 127 -21.68 6.10 -19.08
N SER A 128 -20.91 6.17 -17.98
CA SER A 128 -19.83 5.23 -17.70
C SER A 128 -20.38 3.81 -17.58
N SER A 129 -19.70 2.85 -18.21
CA SER A 129 -20.03 1.42 -18.07
C SER A 129 -19.89 0.89 -16.65
N ASN A 130 -19.25 1.66 -15.75
CA ASN A 130 -19.11 1.30 -14.33
C ASN A 130 -20.17 1.97 -13.44
N PHE A 131 -20.99 2.87 -13.99
CA PHE A 131 -22.13 3.41 -13.26
C PHE A 131 -23.26 2.38 -13.27
N LEU A 132 -23.82 2.08 -12.09
CA LEU A 132 -24.87 1.08 -11.93
C LEU A 132 -26.20 1.78 -11.58
N PRO A 133 -27.14 1.94 -12.52
CA PRO A 133 -28.44 2.58 -12.26
C PRO A 133 -29.21 1.95 -11.10
N GLU A 134 -29.00 0.66 -10.85
CA GLU A 134 -29.60 -0.13 -9.76
C GLU A 134 -29.17 0.36 -8.38
N CYS A 135 -28.03 1.04 -8.28
CA CYS A 135 -27.54 1.60 -7.03
C CYS A 135 -28.20 2.95 -6.67
N LYS A 136 -29.03 3.53 -7.54
CA LYS A 136 -29.70 4.81 -7.26
C LYS A 136 -30.63 4.71 -6.05
N GLY A 137 -30.55 5.69 -5.15
CA GLY A 137 -31.33 5.73 -3.92
C GLY A 137 -30.84 4.79 -2.81
N ILE A 138 -29.80 3.98 -3.05
CA ILE A 138 -29.21 3.14 -2.03
C ILE A 138 -28.32 3.98 -1.10
N HIS A 139 -28.43 3.71 0.19
CA HIS A 139 -27.53 4.26 1.21
C HIS A 139 -26.92 3.12 2.04
N PRO A 140 -25.65 2.76 1.78
CA PRO A 140 -24.92 1.83 2.63
C PRO A 140 -24.89 2.31 4.08
N LYS A 141 -24.68 1.38 5.03
CA LYS A 141 -24.50 1.74 6.43
C LYS A 141 -23.35 2.74 6.56
N ASN A 142 -23.56 3.79 7.35
CA ASN A 142 -22.62 4.91 7.52
C ASN A 142 -22.24 5.65 6.22
N LYS A 143 -22.96 5.43 5.10
CA LYS A 143 -22.66 5.96 3.77
C LYS A 143 -21.25 5.62 3.26
N ILE A 144 -20.75 4.45 3.65
CA ILE A 144 -19.46 3.94 3.19
C ILE A 144 -19.71 2.97 2.04
N TRP A 145 -19.32 3.39 0.84
CA TRP A 145 -19.40 2.62 -0.40
C TRP A 145 -18.16 1.77 -0.65
N SER A 146 -16.99 2.30 -0.31
CA SER A 146 -15.69 1.62 -0.42
C SER A 146 -15.11 1.43 0.98
N ASN A 147 -15.40 0.30 1.61
CA ASN A 147 -14.89 -0.04 2.95
C ASN A 147 -13.38 -0.29 2.95
N ILE A 148 -12.86 -0.80 1.84
CA ILE A 148 -11.43 -1.01 1.60
C ILE A 148 -11.08 -0.25 0.33
N CYS A 149 -9.99 0.50 0.37
CA CYS A 149 -9.48 1.23 -0.78
C CYS A 149 -7.99 0.90 -0.95
N GLY A 150 -7.58 0.48 -2.14
CA GLY A 150 -6.17 0.49 -2.53
C GLY A 150 -5.85 1.80 -3.21
N THR A 151 -4.84 2.54 -2.78
CA THR A 151 -4.40 3.75 -3.48
C THR A 151 -2.96 3.56 -3.92
N ASP A 152 -2.74 3.63 -5.23
CA ASP A 152 -1.42 3.44 -5.81
C ASP A 152 -0.64 4.74 -5.73
N LEU A 153 0.50 4.68 -5.02
CA LEU A 153 1.35 5.83 -4.75
C LEU A 153 2.68 5.72 -5.47
N ILE A 154 3.03 6.79 -6.18
CA ILE A 154 4.36 6.98 -6.77
C ILE A 154 5.09 8.11 -6.04
N ARG A 155 6.40 8.18 -6.26
CA ARG A 155 7.19 9.37 -5.91
C ARG A 155 7.69 10.04 -7.19
N ASP A 156 7.54 11.35 -7.26
CA ASP A 156 8.13 12.14 -8.35
C ASP A 156 9.65 12.31 -8.18
N HIS A 157 10.29 13.02 -9.12
CA HIS A 157 11.72 13.33 -9.11
C HIS A 157 12.17 14.14 -7.87
N ASN A 158 11.24 14.76 -7.14
CA ASN A 158 11.51 15.46 -5.89
C ASN A 158 11.24 14.59 -4.64
N GLY A 159 10.78 13.36 -4.83
CA GLY A 159 10.41 12.43 -3.77
C GLY A 159 9.06 12.74 -3.13
N LYS A 160 8.22 13.57 -3.77
CA LYS A 160 6.86 13.86 -3.32
C LYS A 160 5.94 12.71 -3.69
N PHE A 161 5.13 12.27 -2.74
CA PHE A 161 4.12 11.26 -3.00
C PHE A 161 2.98 11.83 -3.85
N LEU A 162 2.61 11.09 -4.89
CA LEU A 162 1.48 11.38 -5.78
C LEU A 162 0.60 10.14 -5.89
N VAL A 163 -0.71 10.36 -6.03
CA VAL A 163 -1.67 9.29 -6.32
C VAL A 163 -1.68 9.05 -7.82
N LEU A 164 -1.48 7.80 -8.21
CA LEU A 164 -1.60 7.36 -9.60
C LEU A 164 -3.03 6.86 -9.89
N GLU A 165 -3.57 6.01 -9.01
CA GLU A 165 -4.88 5.38 -9.17
C GLU A 165 -5.52 5.05 -7.80
N ASP A 166 -6.86 4.95 -7.78
CA ASP A 166 -7.62 4.39 -6.66
C ASP A 166 -8.40 3.13 -7.08
N ASN A 167 -8.22 2.07 -6.31
CA ASN A 167 -8.84 0.77 -6.45
C ASN A 167 -9.94 0.59 -5.38
N LEU A 168 -11.19 0.88 -5.77
CA LEU A 168 -12.35 0.93 -4.88
C LEU A 168 -13.28 -0.29 -4.98
N ARG A 169 -12.96 -1.24 -5.86
CA ARG A 169 -13.81 -2.43 -6.13
C ARG A 169 -13.41 -3.59 -5.23
N VAL A 170 -12.40 -4.34 -5.66
CA VAL A 170 -11.87 -5.50 -4.94
C VAL A 170 -10.35 -5.33 -4.84
N PRO A 171 -9.86 -4.41 -3.97
CA PRO A 171 -8.42 -4.20 -3.83
C PRO A 171 -7.77 -5.46 -3.25
N SER A 172 -6.63 -5.85 -3.83
CA SER A 172 -5.87 -7.04 -3.42
C SER A 172 -4.47 -6.65 -2.95
N GLY A 173 -3.71 -7.64 -2.46
CA GLY A 173 -2.28 -7.49 -2.20
C GLY A 173 -1.85 -7.31 -0.74
N VAL A 174 -2.80 -7.22 0.18
CA VAL A 174 -2.53 -7.20 1.64
C VAL A 174 -1.75 -8.44 2.08
N ALA A 175 -2.11 -9.62 1.56
CA ALA A 175 -1.40 -10.86 1.88
C ALA A 175 0.10 -10.72 1.56
N TYR A 176 0.46 -10.13 0.43
CA TYR A 176 1.86 -9.88 0.09
C TYR A 176 2.56 -8.96 1.08
N MET A 177 1.88 -7.90 1.50
CA MET A 177 2.43 -6.97 2.48
C MET A 177 2.74 -7.68 3.81
N LEU A 178 1.81 -8.50 4.31
CA LEU A 178 1.96 -9.26 5.55
C LEU A 178 3.08 -10.31 5.41
N GLU A 179 3.05 -11.10 4.34
CA GLU A 179 4.01 -12.19 4.16
C GLU A 179 5.42 -11.70 3.86
N ASN A 180 5.58 -10.64 3.07
CA ASN A 180 6.89 -10.00 2.87
C ASN A 180 7.48 -9.55 4.22
N ARG A 181 6.65 -9.02 5.14
CA ARG A 181 7.11 -8.62 6.47
C ARG A 181 7.54 -9.83 7.30
N ASN A 182 6.78 -10.92 7.26
CA ASN A 182 7.08 -12.15 8.00
C ASN A 182 8.39 -12.78 7.50
N VAL A 183 8.56 -12.92 6.19
CA VAL A 183 9.78 -13.44 5.57
C VAL A 183 10.98 -12.57 5.93
N MET A 184 10.86 -11.24 5.83
CA MET A 184 11.94 -10.32 6.20
C MET A 184 12.34 -10.42 7.68
N LYS A 185 11.37 -10.50 8.60
CA LYS A 185 11.64 -10.68 10.04
C LYS A 185 12.37 -12.00 10.33
N LYS A 186 12.07 -13.06 9.55
CA LYS A 186 12.69 -14.38 9.72
C LYS A 186 14.10 -14.45 9.12
N VAL A 187 14.31 -13.88 7.94
CA VAL A 187 15.55 -14.04 7.16
C VAL A 187 16.59 -12.96 7.45
N ILE A 188 16.14 -11.73 7.77
CA ILE A 188 17.02 -10.59 8.01
C ILE A 188 16.54 -9.80 9.24
N PRO A 189 16.48 -10.41 10.43
CA PRO A 189 16.03 -9.72 11.65
C PRO A 189 16.90 -8.50 11.98
N GLU A 190 18.19 -8.52 11.64
CA GLU A 190 19.16 -7.45 11.97
C GLU A 190 18.79 -6.11 11.33
N ILE A 191 18.00 -6.12 10.23
CA ILE A 191 17.51 -4.87 9.64
C ILE A 191 16.48 -4.19 10.53
N PHE A 192 15.75 -4.95 11.36
CA PHE A 192 14.74 -4.40 12.27
C PHE A 192 15.38 -3.84 13.54
N ASP A 193 16.50 -4.39 14.03
CA ASP A 193 17.20 -3.86 15.22
C ASP A 193 17.66 -2.40 15.04
N GLY A 194 17.86 -1.97 13.79
CA GLY A 194 18.23 -0.60 13.45
C GLY A 194 17.09 0.41 13.50
N TYR A 195 15.83 -0.04 13.51
CA TYR A 195 14.66 0.77 13.21
C TYR A 195 13.46 0.41 14.08
N ASP A 196 12.74 1.43 14.56
CA ASP A 196 11.42 1.23 15.15
C ASP A 196 10.37 1.10 14.04
N VAL A 197 10.18 -0.12 13.54
CA VAL A 197 9.31 -0.41 12.41
C VAL A 197 7.88 -0.64 12.90
N ASN A 198 6.93 0.18 12.43
CA ASN A 198 5.52 0.02 12.76
C ASN A 198 5.00 -1.39 12.40
N PRO A 199 4.26 -2.05 13.33
CA PRO A 199 3.62 -3.33 13.08
C PRO A 199 2.51 -3.19 12.03
N ILE A 200 2.19 -4.30 11.38
CA ILE A 200 1.14 -4.40 10.36
C ILE A 200 0.28 -5.67 10.50
N ASP A 201 0.63 -6.52 11.46
CA ASP A 201 0.10 -7.86 11.69
C ASP A 201 -1.34 -7.86 12.24
N ASP A 202 -1.82 -6.73 12.74
CA ASP A 202 -3.20 -6.55 13.21
C ASP A 202 -4.19 -6.22 12.07
N TYR A 203 -3.72 -6.09 10.82
CA TYR A 203 -4.58 -5.79 9.67
C TYR A 203 -5.81 -6.71 9.57
N PRO A 204 -5.70 -8.05 9.65
CA PRO A 204 -6.88 -8.92 9.53
C PRO A 204 -7.93 -8.66 10.61
N SER A 205 -7.50 -8.35 11.84
CA SER A 205 -8.38 -7.99 12.94
C SER A 205 -9.06 -6.64 12.71
N GLN A 206 -8.32 -5.65 12.21
CA GLN A 206 -8.88 -4.35 11.82
C GLN A 206 -9.90 -4.49 10.68
N LEU A 207 -9.59 -5.32 9.68
CA LEU A 207 -10.49 -5.60 8.56
C LEU A 207 -11.77 -6.29 9.05
N PHE A 208 -11.65 -7.32 9.89
CA PHE A 208 -12.80 -7.99 10.51
C PHE A 208 -13.71 -7.00 11.24
N LYS A 209 -13.11 -6.10 12.04
CA LYS A 209 -13.85 -5.04 12.73
C LYS A 209 -14.55 -4.11 11.74
N CYS A 210 -13.86 -3.63 10.71
CA CYS A 210 -14.43 -2.76 9.68
C CYS A 210 -15.64 -3.41 8.99
N LEU A 211 -15.54 -4.68 8.60
CA LEU A 211 -16.63 -5.42 7.95
C LEU A 211 -17.80 -5.66 8.92
N SER A 212 -17.50 -6.03 10.16
CA SER A 212 -18.51 -6.20 11.22
C SER A 212 -19.28 -4.91 11.50
N ASP A 213 -18.58 -3.79 11.57
CA ASP A 213 -19.16 -2.46 11.77
C ASP A 213 -20.02 -2.02 10.58
N SER A 214 -19.74 -2.55 9.39
CA SER A 214 -20.45 -2.25 8.14
C SER A 214 -21.68 -3.13 7.92
N ALA A 215 -21.82 -4.24 8.65
CA ALA A 215 -22.97 -5.13 8.54
C ALA A 215 -24.26 -4.48 9.05
N PHE A 216 -25.36 -4.68 8.32
CA PHE A 216 -26.70 -4.42 8.84
C PHE A 216 -27.04 -5.52 9.87
N THR A 217 -27.39 -5.12 11.09
CA THR A 217 -27.77 -6.04 12.15
C THR A 217 -29.24 -5.86 12.47
N THR A 218 -29.98 -6.97 12.58
CA THR A 218 -31.38 -6.98 13.03
C THR A 218 -31.53 -6.74 14.53
N LYS A 219 -30.42 -6.80 15.29
CA LYS A 219 -30.42 -6.41 16.71
C LYS A 219 -30.30 -4.88 16.80
N ARG A 220 -31.29 -4.24 17.44
CA ARG A 220 -31.17 -2.87 17.94
C ARG A 220 -29.92 -2.83 18.83
N LEU A 221 -28.82 -2.25 18.34
CA LEU A 221 -27.67 -1.92 19.18
C LEU A 221 -28.19 -0.95 20.26
N ARG A 222 -28.33 -1.43 21.50
CA ARG A 222 -28.44 -0.53 22.65
C ARG A 222 -27.18 0.34 22.59
N LYS A 223 -27.36 1.66 22.46
CA LYS A 223 -26.28 2.64 22.57
C LYS A 223 -25.48 2.28 23.83
N SER A 224 -24.29 1.74 23.67
CA SER A 224 -23.34 1.66 24.78
C SER A 224 -22.67 3.02 24.82
N CYS A 225 -23.03 3.81 25.84
CA CYS A 225 -22.31 5.03 26.18
C CYS A 225 -20.92 4.63 26.69
N TYR A 226 -19.88 4.98 25.94
CA TYR A 226 -18.55 5.29 26.44
C TYR A 226 -17.95 6.38 25.55
#